data_AF-A0A2T1FNY7-F1
#
_entry.id   AF-A0A2T1FNY7-F1
#
_cell.length_a   1.000
_cell.length_b   1.000
_cell.length_c   1.000
_cell.angle_alpha   90.00
_cell.angle_beta   90.00
_cell.angle_gamma   90.00
#
_symmetry.space_group_name_H-M   'P 1'
#
loop_
_entity.id
_entity.type
_entity.pdbx_description
1 polymer ?
#
loop_
_entity_poly.entity_id
_entity_poly.type
_entity_poly.pdbx_seq_one_letter_code
_entity_poly.pdbx_strand_id
1 'polypeptide(L)'
;MSIPEFNERGCLPPGQHITTWREFLERFGTNPHRLRLATGLAAALRKLAIAGCTHVVIGGSFVTAKEQPNDFDAYFDDFGLNFETIDPIFIDSDEMERQQEVFGGELQFTFGYDRFLQTDRDGNPRGVIELNPQDLIN
;
A
#
# COMPACT_ATOMS: atom_id res chain seq x y z
N MET A 1 -2.36 -14.01 -9.98
CA MET A 1 -2.61 -15.11 -9.02
C MET A 1 -3.68 -14.58 -8.07
N SER A 2 -4.63 -15.40 -7.63
CA SER A 2 -5.68 -14.91 -6.72
C SER A 2 -5.08 -14.58 -5.35
N ILE A 3 -5.38 -13.40 -4.83
CA ILE A 3 -5.05 -12.99 -3.46
C ILE A 3 -5.67 -14.03 -2.49
N PRO A 4 -4.92 -14.58 -1.52
CA PRO A 4 -5.44 -15.59 -0.61
C PRO A 4 -6.57 -15.08 0.29
N GLU A 5 -7.36 -16.00 0.82
CA GLU A 5 -8.36 -15.69 1.84
C GLU A 5 -7.70 -15.26 3.16
N PHE A 6 -8.44 -14.48 3.95
CA PHE A 6 -7.97 -14.08 5.28
C PHE A 6 -7.93 -15.28 6.23
N ASN A 7 -6.96 -15.28 7.14
CA ASN A 7 -6.88 -16.22 8.24
C ASN A 7 -7.89 -15.89 9.35
N GLU A 8 -7.89 -16.71 10.41
CA GLU A 8 -8.80 -16.56 11.57
C GLU A 8 -8.67 -15.22 12.30
N ARG A 9 -7.55 -14.49 12.13
CA ARG A 9 -7.32 -13.15 12.69
C ARG A 9 -7.77 -12.02 11.75
N GLY A 10 -8.34 -12.36 10.60
CA GLY A 10 -8.72 -11.38 9.59
C GLY A 10 -7.54 -10.76 8.84
N CYS A 11 -6.35 -11.39 8.87
CA CYS A 11 -5.18 -10.95 8.13
C CYS A 11 -4.90 -11.88 6.95
N LEU A 12 -4.19 -11.40 5.92
CA LEU A 12 -3.64 -12.30 4.90
C LEU A 12 -2.66 -13.30 5.54
N PRO A 13 -2.55 -14.54 5.01
CA PRO A 13 -1.51 -15.47 5.44
C PRO A 13 -0.12 -14.85 5.19
N PRO A 14 0.90 -15.18 6.01
CA PRO A 14 2.24 -14.58 5.88
C PRO A 14 2.82 -14.69 4.47
N GLY A 15 3.47 -13.60 4.01
CA GLY A 15 4.08 -13.48 2.69
C GLY A 15 3.70 -12.19 1.96
N GLN A 16 4.45 -11.86 0.90
CA GLN A 16 4.12 -10.79 -0.03
C GLN A 16 3.33 -11.37 -1.20
N HIS A 17 2.08 -10.93 -1.35
CA HIS A 17 1.15 -11.45 -2.35
C HIS A 17 1.11 -10.50 -3.55
N ILE A 18 1.86 -10.85 -4.59
CA ILE A 18 1.96 -10.08 -5.84
C ILE A 18 0.64 -10.15 -6.60
N THR A 19 0.13 -8.99 -7.01
CA THR A 19 -1.14 -8.89 -7.75
C THR A 19 -1.16 -7.64 -8.62
N THR A 20 -2.19 -7.50 -9.46
CA THR A 20 -2.42 -6.31 -10.28
C THR A 20 -3.31 -5.31 -9.55
N TRP A 21 -3.28 -4.03 -9.96
CA TRP A 21 -4.22 -3.03 -9.43
C TRP A 21 -5.69 -3.45 -9.58
N ARG A 22 -6.04 -4.07 -10.72
CA ARG A 22 -7.40 -4.54 -10.98
C ARG A 22 -7.82 -5.63 -9.98
N GLU A 23 -7.01 -6.66 -9.81
CA GLU A 23 -7.27 -7.74 -8.85
C GLU A 23 -7.31 -7.23 -7.40
N PHE A 24 -6.44 -6.28 -7.05
CA PHE A 24 -6.45 -5.60 -5.76
C PHE A 24 -7.77 -4.85 -5.52
N LEU A 25 -8.23 -4.06 -6.50
CA LEU A 25 -9.47 -3.30 -6.38
C LEU A 25 -10.69 -4.22 -6.33
N GLU A 26 -10.71 -5.30 -7.13
CA GLU A 26 -11.74 -6.34 -7.07
C GLU A 26 -11.83 -6.98 -5.68
N ARG A 27 -10.68 -7.21 -5.02
CA ARG A 27 -10.62 -7.84 -3.69
C ARG A 27 -10.95 -6.88 -2.55
N PHE A 28 -10.39 -5.67 -2.56
CA PHE A 28 -10.42 -4.78 -1.39
C PHE A 28 -11.35 -3.57 -1.57
N GLY A 29 -11.83 -3.26 -2.76
CA GLY A 29 -12.74 -2.16 -3.08
C GLY A 29 -14.22 -2.48 -2.86
N THR A 30 -14.57 -3.13 -1.76
CA THR A 30 -15.88 -3.78 -1.57
C THR A 30 -17.02 -2.87 -1.12
N ASN A 31 -16.72 -1.67 -0.63
CA ASN A 31 -17.72 -0.71 -0.16
C ASN A 31 -17.25 0.74 -0.40
N PRO A 32 -18.15 1.75 -0.28
CA PRO A 32 -17.80 3.15 -0.55
C PRO A 32 -16.62 3.67 0.28
N HIS A 33 -16.48 3.22 1.52
CA HIS A 33 -15.38 3.60 2.40
C HIS A 33 -14.03 3.08 1.88
N ARG A 34 -13.98 1.79 1.54
CA ARG A 34 -12.78 1.17 0.97
C ARG A 34 -12.44 1.72 -0.42
N LEU A 35 -13.44 2.03 -1.24
CA LEU A 35 -13.23 2.68 -2.54
C LEU A 35 -12.62 4.09 -2.40
N ARG A 36 -12.95 4.83 -1.34
CA ARG A 36 -12.32 6.12 -1.06
C ARG A 36 -10.83 5.96 -0.76
N LEU A 37 -10.47 5.04 0.14
CA LEU A 37 -9.07 4.73 0.43
C LEU A 37 -8.32 4.21 -0.80
N ALA A 38 -8.94 3.33 -1.59
CA ALA A 38 -8.36 2.85 -2.84
C ALA A 38 -8.15 3.99 -3.86
N THR A 39 -9.03 5.00 -3.89
CA THR A 39 -8.86 6.17 -4.76
C THR A 39 -7.63 6.99 -4.36
N GLY A 40 -7.44 7.22 -3.06
CA GLY A 40 -6.27 7.92 -2.54
C GLY A 40 -4.97 7.14 -2.76
N LEU A 41 -4.98 5.83 -2.48
CA LEU A 41 -3.87 4.93 -2.80
C LEU A 41 -3.53 4.96 -4.30
N ALA A 42 -4.52 4.89 -5.20
CA ALA A 42 -4.28 4.98 -6.64
C ALA A 42 -3.65 6.31 -7.05
N ALA A 43 -3.99 7.42 -6.38
CA ALA A 43 -3.37 8.71 -6.62
C ALA A 43 -1.90 8.72 -6.18
N ALA A 44 -1.59 8.15 -5.01
CA ALA A 44 -0.22 8.02 -4.52
C ALA A 44 0.62 7.12 -5.46
N LEU A 45 0.11 5.95 -5.82
CA LEU A 45 0.78 5.00 -6.71
C LEU A 45 1.07 5.63 -8.08
N ARG A 46 0.15 6.40 -8.67
CA ARG A 46 0.42 7.10 -9.94
C ARG A 46 1.56 8.12 -9.83
N LYS A 47 1.64 8.86 -8.73
CA LYS A 47 2.75 9.81 -8.50
C LYS A 47 4.08 9.07 -8.37
N LEU A 48 4.12 7.96 -7.63
CA LEU A 48 5.29 7.10 -7.55
C LEU A 48 5.65 6.49 -8.91
N ALA A 49 4.65 6.08 -9.70
CA ALA A 49 4.86 5.52 -11.03
C ALA A 49 5.51 6.53 -11.99
N ILE A 50 5.07 7.79 -11.96
CA ILE A 50 5.68 8.90 -12.74
C ILE A 50 7.16 9.06 -12.37
N ALA A 51 7.52 8.87 -11.11
CA ALA A 51 8.90 8.91 -10.63
C ALA A 51 9.71 7.64 -10.95
N GLY A 52 9.13 6.65 -11.63
CA GLY A 52 9.79 5.39 -12.01
C GLY A 52 9.65 4.27 -10.99
N CYS A 53 8.82 4.40 -9.95
CA CYS A 53 8.64 3.35 -8.95
C CYS A 53 8.01 2.10 -9.56
N THR A 54 8.61 0.93 -9.31
CA THR A 54 8.13 -0.37 -9.80
C THR A 54 7.70 -1.32 -8.69
N HIS A 55 7.90 -0.97 -7.42
CA HIS A 55 7.65 -1.85 -6.29
C HIS A 55 7.05 -1.09 -5.11
N VAL A 56 5.82 -1.46 -4.75
CA VAL A 56 5.12 -0.96 -3.56
C VAL A 56 4.51 -2.13 -2.80
N VAL A 57 4.75 -2.18 -1.49
CA VAL A 57 4.18 -3.15 -0.57
C VAL A 57 3.13 -2.46 0.29
N ILE A 58 1.92 -3.01 0.34
CA ILE A 58 0.78 -2.45 1.07
C ILE A 58 0.40 -3.38 2.22
N GLY A 59 0.35 -2.79 3.41
CA GLY A 59 -0.10 -3.41 4.65
C GLY A 59 -1.20 -2.59 5.32
N GLY A 60 -1.07 -2.44 6.63
CA GLY A 60 -2.00 -1.66 7.44
C GLY A 60 -3.38 -2.27 7.59
N SER A 61 -4.34 -1.45 8.00
CA SER A 61 -5.70 -1.92 8.23
C SER A 61 -6.46 -2.22 6.92
N PHE A 62 -6.07 -1.61 5.80
CA PHE A 62 -6.73 -1.76 4.51
C PHE A 62 -6.78 -3.20 3.97
N VAL A 63 -5.66 -3.93 4.04
CA VAL A 63 -5.55 -5.32 3.51
C VAL A 63 -5.92 -6.38 4.57
N THR A 64 -6.98 -6.11 5.32
CA THR A 64 -7.54 -7.01 6.35
C THR A 64 -9.04 -7.24 6.13
N ALA A 65 -9.63 -8.15 6.90
CA ALA A 65 -11.07 -8.43 6.92
C ALA A 65 -11.93 -7.30 7.50
N LYS A 66 -11.33 -6.21 8.01
CA LYS A 66 -12.07 -5.08 8.55
C LYS A 66 -12.98 -4.49 7.48
N GLU A 67 -14.26 -4.34 7.78
CA GLU A 67 -15.23 -3.75 6.84
C GLU A 67 -14.90 -2.27 6.57
N GLN A 68 -14.54 -1.53 7.62
CA GLN A 68 -14.12 -0.13 7.57
C GLN A 68 -12.69 0.00 8.11
N PRO A 69 -11.64 -0.23 7.29
CA PRO A 69 -10.27 0.04 7.68
C PRO A 69 -10.03 1.54 7.89
N ASN A 70 -9.10 1.93 8.74
CA ASN A 70 -8.84 3.35 9.01
C ASN A 70 -8.06 4.01 7.87
N ASP A 71 -7.09 3.27 7.34
CA ASP A 71 -5.98 3.74 6.52
C ASP A 71 -5.36 2.57 5.75
N PHE A 72 -4.42 2.89 4.87
CA PHE A 72 -3.40 1.95 4.41
C PHE A 72 -2.03 2.41 4.93
N ASP A 73 -1.14 1.44 5.14
CA ASP A 73 0.28 1.69 5.38
C ASP A 73 1.03 1.05 4.21
N ALA A 74 2.01 1.71 3.64
CA ALA A 74 2.77 1.17 2.52
C ALA A 74 4.27 1.47 2.59
N TYR A 75 5.04 0.55 2.03
CA TYR A 75 6.45 0.71 1.72
C TYR A 75 6.61 0.87 0.20
N PHE A 76 7.49 1.76 -0.25
CA PHE A 76 7.92 1.79 -1.65
C PHE A 76 9.44 1.71 -1.75
N ASP A 77 9.92 0.97 -2.75
CA ASP A 77 11.36 0.87 -3.03
C ASP A 77 11.85 2.15 -3.72
N ASP A 78 12.98 2.67 -3.26
CA ASP A 78 13.64 3.84 -3.83
C ASP A 78 14.62 3.49 -4.96
N PHE A 79 14.85 2.19 -5.20
CA PHE A 79 15.71 1.73 -6.27
C PHE A 79 15.18 2.14 -7.66
N GLY A 80 15.97 2.96 -8.36
CA GLY A 80 15.64 3.43 -9.70
C GLY A 80 14.66 4.61 -9.74
N LEU A 81 14.27 5.19 -8.59
CA LEU A 81 13.47 6.40 -8.57
C LEU A 81 14.22 7.60 -9.14
N ASN A 82 13.51 8.39 -9.93
CA ASN A 82 13.95 9.71 -10.35
C ASN A 82 13.50 10.77 -9.34
N PHE A 83 14.42 11.14 -8.44
CA PHE A 83 14.22 12.16 -7.41
C PHE A 83 13.96 13.57 -7.95
N GLU A 84 14.24 13.85 -9.24
CA GLU A 84 13.85 15.13 -9.86
C GLU A 84 12.36 15.20 -10.17
N THR A 85 11.68 14.05 -10.25
CA THR A 85 10.27 13.94 -10.66
C THR A 85 9.35 13.41 -9.57
N ILE A 86 9.91 12.86 -8.49
CA ILE A 86 9.13 12.40 -7.35
C ILE A 86 8.43 13.56 -6.66
N ASP A 87 7.19 13.33 -6.22
CA ASP A 87 6.47 14.31 -5.41
C ASP A 87 7.16 14.43 -4.05
N PRO A 88 7.58 15.65 -3.63
CA PRO A 88 8.30 15.86 -2.36
C PRO A 88 7.55 15.33 -1.13
N ILE A 89 6.21 15.19 -1.21
CA ILE A 89 5.38 14.63 -0.15
C ILE A 89 5.83 13.23 0.30
N PHE A 90 6.55 12.49 -0.55
CA PHE A 90 7.06 11.15 -0.25
C PHE A 90 8.49 11.11 0.30
N ILE A 91 9.24 12.23 0.23
CA ILE A 91 10.63 12.29 0.69
C ILE A 91 10.73 12.91 2.08
N ASP A 92 9.92 13.94 2.33
CA ASP A 92 9.97 14.69 3.59
C ASP A 92 9.17 13.97 4.68
N SER A 93 9.85 13.59 5.77
CA SER A 93 9.22 12.92 6.91
C SER A 93 8.21 13.80 7.64
N ASP A 94 8.32 15.13 7.51
CA ASP A 94 7.36 16.07 8.10
C ASP A 94 6.03 16.09 7.32
N GLU A 95 5.98 15.47 6.13
CA GLU A 95 4.78 15.42 5.28
C GLU A 95 3.89 14.21 5.56
N MET A 96 4.18 13.38 6.58
CA MET A 96 3.40 12.16 6.83
C MET A 96 1.93 12.43 7.16
N GLU A 97 1.65 13.45 7.99
CA GLU A 97 0.28 13.88 8.27
C GLU A 97 -0.43 14.33 7.00
N ARG A 98 0.28 15.00 6.10
CA ARG A 98 -0.26 15.45 4.82
C ARG A 98 -0.51 14.29 3.87
N GLN A 99 0.32 13.23 3.86
CA GLN A 99 0.02 12.02 3.12
C GLN A 99 -1.30 11.39 3.60
N GLN A 100 -1.50 11.33 4.92
CA GLN A 100 -2.74 10.84 5.51
C GLN A 100 -3.95 11.69 5.07
N GLU A 101 -3.83 13.03 5.04
CA GLU A 101 -4.89 13.92 4.58
C GLU A 101 -5.19 13.79 3.07
N VAL A 102 -4.16 13.70 2.23
CA VAL A 102 -4.29 13.72 0.77
C VAL A 102 -4.67 12.36 0.21
N PHE A 103 -4.10 11.28 0.76
CA PHE A 103 -4.26 9.92 0.24
C PHE A 103 -5.08 9.00 1.15
N GLY A 104 -5.27 9.35 2.43
CA GLY A 104 -5.92 8.47 3.40
C GLY A 104 -5.02 7.33 3.92
N GLY A 105 -3.71 7.47 3.76
CA GLY A 105 -2.72 6.51 4.24
C GLY A 105 -1.30 7.04 4.10
N GLU A 106 -0.35 6.24 4.58
CA GLU A 106 1.06 6.61 4.68
C GLU A 106 1.92 5.72 3.77
N LEU A 107 2.89 6.31 3.08
CA LEU A 107 3.87 5.63 2.25
C LEU A 107 5.28 6.02 2.68
N GLN A 108 6.12 5.03 2.97
CA GLN A 108 7.48 5.22 3.46
C GLN A 108 8.48 4.40 2.63
N PHE A 109 9.72 4.89 2.50
CA PHE A 109 10.82 4.15 1.86
C PHE A 109 11.92 3.76 2.86
N THR A 110 11.65 3.91 4.16
CA THR A 110 12.57 3.56 5.24
C THR A 110 12.93 2.09 5.19
N PHE A 111 14.23 1.79 5.21
CA PHE A 111 14.74 0.42 5.17
C PHE A 111 14.13 -0.46 6.28
N GLY A 112 13.59 -1.62 5.89
CA GLY A 112 12.98 -2.58 6.80
C GLY A 112 11.50 -2.33 7.13
N TYR A 113 10.91 -1.24 6.63
CA TYR A 113 9.48 -0.97 6.82
C TYR A 113 8.59 -2.01 6.11
N ASP A 114 9.06 -2.57 4.99
CA ASP A 114 8.46 -3.73 4.32
C ASP A 114 8.27 -4.94 5.25
N ARG A 115 9.21 -5.18 6.17
CA ARG A 115 9.13 -6.25 7.18
C ARG A 115 8.24 -5.85 8.35
N PHE A 116 8.27 -4.58 8.74
CA PHE A 116 7.36 -4.04 9.75
C PHE A 116 5.90 -4.28 9.37
N LEU A 117 5.52 -4.01 8.11
CA LEU A 117 4.16 -4.25 7.59
C LEU A 117 3.72 -5.73 7.65
N GLN A 118 4.67 -6.66 7.68
CA GLN A 118 4.42 -8.10 7.75
C GLN A 118 4.23 -8.64 9.18
N THR A 119 4.09 -7.74 10.16
CA THR A 119 3.77 -8.10 11.56
C THR A 119 2.52 -7.35 12.01
N ASP A 120 1.57 -8.03 12.65
CA ASP A 120 0.40 -7.37 13.25
C ASP A 120 0.73 -6.74 14.61
N ARG A 121 -0.25 -6.05 15.22
CA ARG A 121 -0.07 -5.34 16.49
C ARG A 121 0.23 -6.27 17.67
N ASP A 122 -0.12 -7.54 17.55
CA ASP A 122 0.09 -8.57 18.58
C ASP A 122 1.42 -9.32 18.34
N GLY A 123 2.23 -8.88 17.37
CA GLY A 123 3.53 -9.46 17.04
C GLY A 123 3.46 -10.69 16.15
N ASN A 124 2.30 -11.01 15.59
CA ASN A 124 2.18 -12.18 14.73
C ASN A 124 2.51 -11.87 13.26
N PRO A 125 3.10 -12.83 12.52
CA PRO A 125 3.28 -12.69 11.09
C PRO A 125 1.95 -12.52 10.35
N ARG A 126 1.91 -11.60 9.39
CA ARG A 126 0.79 -11.34 8.49
C ARG A 126 1.26 -11.11 7.06
N GLY A 127 0.38 -11.37 6.11
CA GLY A 127 0.62 -11.07 4.71
C GLY A 127 0.42 -9.60 4.38
N VAL A 128 1.07 -9.20 3.28
CA VAL A 128 0.99 -7.88 2.65
C VAL A 128 0.72 -8.07 1.15
N ILE A 129 0.27 -7.01 0.49
CA ILE A 129 0.11 -7.00 -0.96
C ILE A 129 1.34 -6.36 -1.59
N GLU A 130 1.80 -6.89 -2.71
CA GLU A 130 2.79 -6.24 -3.56
C GLU A 130 2.12 -5.81 -4.88
N LEU A 131 2.35 -4.56 -5.27
CA LEU A 131 1.88 -3.98 -6.53
C LEU A 131 3.05 -3.36 -7.29
N ASN A 132 2.94 -3.38 -8.62
CA ASN A 132 3.76 -2.55 -9.50
C ASN A 132 2.98 -1.26 -9.85
N PRO A 133 3.41 -0.07 -9.40
CA PRO A 133 2.74 1.19 -9.72
C PRO A 133 2.65 1.50 -11.22
N GLN A 134 3.57 0.98 -12.03
CA GLN A 134 3.59 1.20 -13.48
C GLN A 134 2.30 0.70 -14.16
N ASP A 135 1.61 -0.29 -13.59
CA ASP A 135 0.34 -0.82 -14.09
C ASP A 135 -0.79 0.24 -14.15
N LEU A 136 -0.63 1.37 -13.45
CA LEU A 136 -1.64 2.44 -13.39
C LEU A 136 -1.47 3.55 -14.43
N ILE A 137 -0.33 3.60 -15.13
CA ILE A 137 -0.01 4.66 -16.10
C ILE A 137 0.26 4.12 -17.52
N ASN A 138 0.25 2.80 -17.68
CA ASN A 138 0.44 2.10 -18.95
C ASN A 138 -0.89 1.80 -19.66
#